data_AF-A0ABD5DEI6-F1
#
_entry.id   AF-A0ABD5DEI6-F1
#
_cell.length_a   1.000
_cell.length_b   1.000
_cell.length_c   1.000
_cell.angle_alpha   90.00
_cell.angle_beta   90.00
_cell.angle_gamma   90.00
#
_symmetry.space_group_name_H-M   'P 1'
#
loop_
_entity.id
_entity.type
_entity.pdbx_description
1 polymer ?
#
loop_
_entity_poly.entity_id
_entity_poly.type
_entity_poly.pdbx_seq_one_letter_code
_entity_poly.pdbx_strand_id
1 'polypeptide(L)'
;DKKLKQRHLKLHIVFVPVSRDNLFIALNEGKGDIAAANLTITPSREAQVDFAQPLYSNVKELLISGPASPKVDSQEQLSGQTVFVRRSSSYYD
;
A
#
# COMPACT_ATOMS: atom_id res chain seq x y z
N ASP A 1 -2.14 35.34 13.81
CA ASP A 1 -1.95 33.88 13.67
C ASP A 1 -0.53 33.52 13.26
N LYS A 2 0.08 32.63 14.05
CA LYS A 2 1.50 32.25 14.00
C LYS A 2 1.81 31.45 12.72
N LYS A 3 2.37 32.12 11.71
CA LYS A 3 3.08 31.44 10.60
C LYS A 3 4.16 30.52 11.20
N LEU A 4 4.13 29.24 10.82
CA LEU A 4 5.15 28.26 11.21
C LEU A 4 6.54 28.76 10.76
N LYS A 5 7.36 29.19 11.72
CA LYS A 5 8.78 29.55 11.54
C LYS A 5 9.60 28.27 11.34
N GLN A 6 9.35 27.49 10.30
CA GLN A 6 10.12 26.27 10.05
C GLN A 6 11.47 26.64 9.45
N ARG A 7 12.47 26.77 10.32
CA ARG A 7 13.86 26.48 9.99
C ARG A 7 13.89 25.11 9.30
N HIS A 8 14.52 25.01 8.13
CA HIS A 8 14.67 23.74 7.41
C HIS A 8 15.21 22.68 8.36
N LEU A 9 14.37 21.73 8.78
CA LEU A 9 14.82 20.55 9.53
C LEU A 9 15.79 19.81 8.62
N LYS A 10 17.03 19.64 9.07
CA LYS A 10 17.98 18.76 8.39
C LYS A 10 17.49 17.33 8.60
N LEU A 11 16.76 16.81 7.62
CA LEU A 11 16.25 15.44 7.63
C LEU A 11 17.33 14.52 7.04
N HIS A 12 17.73 13.50 7.79
CA HIS A 12 18.57 12.42 7.29
C HIS A 12 17.69 11.20 7.05
N ILE A 13 17.57 10.79 5.79
CA ILE A 13 16.71 9.67 5.38
C ILE A 13 17.60 8.48 5.02
N VAL A 14 17.32 7.33 5.60
CA VAL A 14 17.95 6.04 5.25
C VAL A 14 16.87 5.11 4.73
N PHE A 15 17.06 4.57 3.52
CA PHE A 15 16.17 3.58 2.96
C PHE A 15 16.62 2.18 3.37
N VAL A 16 15.78 1.49 4.14
CA VAL A 16 15.96 0.07 4.47
C VAL A 16 15.03 -0.74 3.57
N PRO A 17 15.54 -1.56 2.64
CA PRO A 17 14.69 -2.37 1.79
C PRO A 17 14.05 -3.49 2.62
N VAL A 18 12.72 -3.56 2.61
CA VAL A 18 11.94 -4.58 3.32
C VAL A 18 10.92 -5.19 2.35
N SER A 19 10.77 -6.50 2.40
CA SER A 19 9.74 -7.19 1.62
C SER A 19 8.35 -6.79 2.13
N ARG A 20 7.36 -6.59 1.24
CA ARG A 20 6.10 -5.94 1.68
C ARG A 20 5.24 -6.81 2.61
N ASP A 21 5.48 -8.11 2.65
CA ASP A 21 4.95 -9.06 3.64
C ASP A 21 5.55 -8.87 5.04
N ASN A 22 6.73 -8.24 5.16
CA ASN A 22 7.40 -7.95 6.41
C ASN A 22 7.31 -6.47 6.84
N LEU A 23 6.63 -5.60 6.08
CA LEU A 23 6.61 -4.16 6.38
C LEU A 23 6.02 -3.85 7.75
N PHE A 24 4.83 -4.39 8.06
CA PHE A 24 4.18 -4.12 9.34
C PHE A 24 4.90 -4.81 10.51
N ILE A 25 5.46 -6.01 10.27
CA ILE A 25 6.29 -6.71 11.26
C ILE A 25 7.52 -5.84 11.60
N ALA A 26 8.28 -5.41 10.60
CA ALA A 26 9.49 -4.61 10.81
C ALA A 26 9.19 -3.25 11.45
N LEU A 27 8.06 -2.62 11.10
CA LEU A 27 7.61 -1.37 11.71
C LEU A 27 7.29 -1.58 13.21
N ASN A 28 6.52 -2.62 13.53
CA ASN A 28 6.15 -2.93 14.92
C ASN A 28 7.33 -3.40 15.77
N GLU A 29 8.35 -3.99 15.15
CA GLU A 29 9.63 -4.32 15.79
C GLU A 29 10.57 -3.11 15.94
N GLY A 30 10.20 -1.93 15.43
CA GLY A 30 11.01 -0.71 15.52
C GLY A 30 12.23 -0.69 14.60
N LYS A 31 12.26 -1.52 13.55
CA LYS A 31 13.37 -1.57 12.57
C LYS A 31 13.41 -0.35 11.63
N GLY A 32 12.35 0.43 11.61
CA GLY A 32 12.29 1.72 10.91
C GLY A 32 11.14 2.57 11.44
N ASP A 33 11.22 3.88 11.22
CA ASP A 33 10.24 4.82 11.76
C ASP A 33 8.97 4.92 10.89
N ILE A 34 9.08 4.64 9.59
CA ILE A 34 8.01 4.80 8.61
C ILE A 34 8.04 3.65 7.60
N ALA A 35 6.89 2.99 7.40
CA ALA A 35 6.68 2.10 6.26
C ALA A 35 6.13 2.88 5.06
N ALA A 36 6.95 3.08 4.03
CA ALA A 36 6.57 3.79 2.81
C ALA A 36 6.57 2.85 1.60
N ALA A 37 5.38 2.40 1.17
CA ALA A 37 5.28 1.40 0.11
C ALA A 37 4.00 1.47 -0.74
N ASN A 38 3.31 2.60 -0.88
CA ASN A 38 1.97 2.68 -1.51
C ASN A 38 1.00 1.67 -0.85
N LEU A 39 0.77 1.87 0.45
CA LEU A 39 -0.07 1.00 1.26
C LEU A 39 -1.51 1.52 1.22
N THR A 40 -2.44 0.67 0.79
CA THR A 40 -3.88 0.93 0.92
C THR A 40 -4.25 0.84 2.39
N ILE A 41 -4.96 1.85 2.90
CA ILE A 41 -5.53 1.85 4.24
C ILE A 41 -6.72 0.88 4.24
N THR A 42 -6.70 -0.11 5.12
CA THR A 42 -7.78 -1.10 5.32
C THR A 42 -8.01 -1.28 6.81
N PRO A 43 -9.23 -1.69 7.26
CA PRO A 43 -9.50 -1.90 8.68
C PRO A 43 -8.54 -2.92 9.33
N SER A 44 -8.17 -3.98 8.61
CA SER A 44 -7.20 -4.99 9.04
C SER A 44 -5.80 -4.41 9.33
N ARG A 45 -5.40 -3.38 8.58
CA ARG A 45 -4.10 -2.72 8.72
C ARG A 45 -4.13 -1.62 9.77
N GLU A 46 -5.22 -0.85 9.84
CA GLU A 46 -5.43 0.15 10.89
C GLU A 46 -5.46 -0.47 12.29
N ALA A 47 -5.87 -1.74 12.40
CA ALA A 47 -5.79 -2.48 13.65
C ALA A 47 -4.34 -2.83 14.08
N GLN A 48 -3.35 -2.70 13.18
CA GLN A 48 -1.96 -3.09 13.44
C GLN A 48 -1.03 -1.88 13.55
N VAL A 49 -1.32 -0.79 12.83
CA VAL A 49 -0.45 0.40 12.70
C VAL A 49 -1.28 1.66 12.46
N ASP A 50 -0.71 2.81 12.81
CA ASP A 50 -1.27 4.11 12.44
C ASP A 50 -0.88 4.51 11.02
N PHE A 51 -1.80 5.18 10.30
CA PHE A 51 -1.54 5.73 8.98
C PHE A 51 -1.48 7.26 9.00
N ALA A 52 -0.63 7.82 8.15
CA ALA A 52 -0.68 9.23 7.80
C ALA A 52 -1.96 9.55 7.01
N GLN A 53 -2.26 10.84 6.86
CA GLN A 53 -3.29 11.28 5.91
C GLN A 53 -2.98 10.74 4.51
N PRO A 54 -3.98 10.25 3.76
CA PRO A 54 -3.75 9.66 2.44
C PRO A 54 -3.02 10.61 1.50
N LEU A 55 -1.92 10.15 0.92
CA LEU A 55 -1.18 10.90 -0.12
C LEU A 55 -1.88 10.85 -1.49
N TYR A 56 -2.63 9.78 -1.73
CA TYR A 56 -3.42 9.57 -2.94
C TYR A 56 -4.84 9.15 -2.56
N SER A 57 -5.82 9.63 -3.32
CA SER A 57 -7.23 9.25 -3.20
C SER A 57 -7.75 8.73 -4.53
N ASN A 58 -8.85 7.98 -4.49
CA ASN A 58 -9.53 7.44 -5.69
C ASN A 58 -8.62 6.54 -6.56
N VAL A 59 -7.72 5.79 -5.93
CA VAL A 59 -6.87 4.81 -6.62
C VAL A 59 -7.75 3.67 -7.15
N LYS A 60 -7.58 3.33 -8.43
CA LYS A 60 -8.28 2.22 -9.07
C LYS A 60 -7.39 1.00 -9.13
N GLU A 61 -7.95 -0.15 -8.80
CA GLU A 61 -7.35 -1.45 -9.03
C GLU A 61 -7.74 -1.91 -10.44
N LEU A 62 -6.75 -2.36 -11.21
CA LEU A 62 -6.94 -2.72 -12.61
C LEU A 62 -6.60 -4.19 -12.81
N LEU A 63 -7.48 -4.90 -13.49
CA LEU A 63 -7.17 -6.22 -14.03
C LEU A 63 -6.19 -6.05 -15.19
N ILE A 64 -5.08 -6.78 -15.14
CA ILE A 64 -4.10 -6.82 -16.23
C ILE A 64 -4.13 -8.22 -16.83
N SER A 65 -4.30 -8.30 -18.15
CA SER A 65 -4.35 -9.55 -18.91
C SER A 65 -3.45 -9.49 -20.14
N GLY A 66 -3.12 -10.65 -20.71
CA GLY A 66 -2.33 -10.73 -21.93
C GLY A 66 -3.14 -10.35 -23.18
N PRO A 67 -2.47 -10.03 -24.31
CA PRO A 67 -3.15 -9.64 -25.55
C PRO A 67 -4.03 -10.74 -26.15
N ALA A 68 -3.75 -12.01 -25.83
CA ALA A 68 -4.56 -13.16 -26.24
C ALA A 68 -5.64 -13.56 -25.22
N SER A 69 -5.70 -12.89 -24.06
CA SER A 69 -6.71 -13.16 -23.05
C SER A 69 -8.09 -12.66 -23.52
N PRO A 70 -9.17 -13.38 -23.19
CA PRO A 70 -10.53 -12.86 -23.40
C PRO A 70 -10.68 -11.50 -22.74
N LYS A 71 -11.42 -10.61 -23.39
CA LYS A 71 -11.77 -9.32 -22.82
C LYS A 71 -12.63 -9.54 -21.57
N VAL A 72 -12.29 -8.85 -20.49
CA VAL A 72 -13.07 -8.83 -19.24
C VAL A 72 -13.63 -7.44 -19.06
N ASP A 73 -14.93 -7.30 -19.24
CA ASP A 73 -15.68 -6.04 -19.16
C ASP A 73 -16.30 -5.81 -17.78
N SER A 74 -16.43 -6.86 -16.96
CA SER A 74 -17.00 -6.75 -15.61
C SER A 74 -16.37 -7.74 -14.64
N GLN A 75 -16.51 -7.48 -13.33
CA GLN A 75 -15.94 -8.34 -12.28
C GLN A 75 -16.59 -9.73 -12.25
N GLU A 76 -17.88 -9.83 -12.58
CA GLU A 76 -18.65 -11.07 -12.57
C GLU A 76 -18.08 -12.09 -13.56
N GLN A 77 -17.48 -11.62 -14.66
CA GLN A 77 -16.82 -12.47 -15.66
C GLN A 77 -15.55 -13.15 -15.12
N LEU A 78 -15.03 -12.72 -13.97
CA LEU A 78 -13.93 -13.39 -13.27
C LEU A 78 -14.41 -14.53 -12.37
N SER A 79 -15.72 -14.73 -12.20
CA SER A 79 -16.24 -15.83 -11.39
C SER A 79 -15.81 -17.19 -11.96
N GLY A 80 -15.27 -18.05 -11.10
CA GLY A 80 -14.72 -19.35 -11.48
C GLY A 80 -13.35 -19.30 -12.19
N GLN A 81 -12.82 -18.10 -12.47
CA GLN A 81 -11.51 -17.92 -13.08
C GLN A 81 -10.42 -17.87 -12.02
N THR A 82 -9.21 -18.29 -12.38
CA THR A 82 -8.03 -18.10 -11.54
C THR A 82 -7.48 -16.69 -11.75
N VAL A 83 -7.53 -15.86 -10.69
CA VAL A 83 -6.94 -14.52 -10.68
C VAL A 83 -5.73 -14.52 -9.75
N PHE A 84 -4.59 -14.09 -10.28
CA PHE A 84 -3.36 -13.98 -9.49
C PHE A 84 -3.27 -12.62 -8.83
N VAL A 85 -3.22 -12.61 -7.51
CA VAL A 85 -2.94 -11.42 -6.70
C VAL A 85 -1.76 -11.67 -5.78
N ARG A 86 -1.11 -10.60 -5.34
CA ARG A 86 -0.04 -10.69 -4.36
C ARG A 86 -0.66 -10.89 -2.97
N ARG A 87 -0.33 -11.99 -2.29
CA ARG A 87 -0.93 -12.36 -0.98
C ARG A 87 -0.87 -11.26 0.08
N SER A 88 0.21 -10.47 0.11
CA SER A 88 0.36 -9.38 1.09
C SER A 88 -0.11 -8.01 0.54
N SER A 89 -0.93 -7.98 -0.51
CA SER A 89 -1.55 -6.73 -1.02
C SER A 89 -2.96 -6.57 -0.46
N SER A 90 -3.57 -5.38 -0.61
CA SER A 90 -4.99 -5.19 -0.24
C SER A 90 -5.95 -5.97 -1.13
N TYR A 91 -5.50 -6.42 -2.31
CA TYR A 91 -6.36 -7.14 -3.27
C TYR A 91 -6.60 -8.60 -2.86
N TYR A 92 -5.96 -9.04 -1.77
CA TYR A 92 -6.12 -10.36 -1.17
C TYR A 92 -6.90 -10.32 0.15
N ASP A 93 -7.07 -9.13 0.72
CA ASP A 93 -7.70 -8.88 2.03
C ASP A 93 -9.23 -8.83 1.90
#